data_AF-A0A540WFS1-F1
#
_entry.id   AF-A0A540WFS1-F1
#
_cell.length_a   1.000
_cell.length_b   1.000
_cell.length_c   1.000
_cell.angle_alpha   90.00
_cell.angle_beta   90.00
_cell.angle_gamma   90.00
#
_symmetry.space_group_name_H-M   'P 1'
#
loop_
_entity.id
_entity.type
_entity.pdbx_description
1 polymer ?
#
loop_
_entity_poly.entity_id
_entity_poly.type
_entity_poly.pdbx_seq_one_letter_code
_entity_poly.pdbx_strand_id
1 'polypeptide(L)' 'MIITSLLDTDLYKFTMMQVVLHQFPGAQVEYRFRCRNPGVQLAPYVAEIRDEIRSLCSLQFQDA' A
#
# COMPACT_ATOMS: atom_id res chain seq x y z
N MET A 1 -11.97 1.02 -8.46
CA MET A 1 -10.51 1.18 -8.59
C MET A 1 -10.18 2.64 -8.37
N ILE A 2 -9.68 2.95 -7.18
CA ILE A 2 -9.30 4.30 -6.77
C ILE A 2 -7.84 4.59 -7.19
N ILE A 3 -6.92 3.64 -6.90
CA ILE A 3 -5.51 3.73 -7.27
C ILE A 3 -5.33 3.07 -8.64
N THR A 4 -4.79 3.81 -9.61
CA THR A 4 -4.71 3.38 -11.02
C THR A 4 -3.28 3.25 -11.54
N SER A 5 -2.27 3.58 -10.73
CA SER A 5 -0.86 3.51 -11.09
C SER A 5 -0.01 3.08 -9.90
N LEU A 6 1.06 2.31 -10.13
CA LEU A 6 2.07 2.01 -9.11
C LEU A 6 2.89 3.24 -8.70
N LEU A 7 2.80 4.34 -9.44
CA LEU A 7 3.43 5.62 -9.10
C LEU A 7 2.55 6.50 -8.18
N ASP A 8 1.30 6.13 -7.94
CA ASP A 8 0.39 6.83 -7.02
C ASP A 8 0.70 6.44 -5.55
N THR A 9 1.87 6.87 -5.08
CA THR A 9 2.39 6.62 -3.74
C THR A 9 3.42 7.68 -3.38
N ASP A 10 3.78 7.78 -2.10
CA ASP A 10 4.83 8.71 -1.67
C ASP A 10 6.22 8.29 -2.20
N LEU A 11 7.01 9.26 -2.67
CA LEU A 11 8.37 9.06 -3.19
C LEU A 11 9.27 8.26 -2.24
N TYR A 12 9.16 8.50 -0.93
CA TYR A 12 10.04 7.86 0.05
C TYR A 12 9.87 6.34 0.11
N LYS A 13 8.72 5.80 -0.34
CA LYS A 13 8.52 4.35 -0.43
C LYS A 13 9.50 3.71 -1.40
N PHE A 14 9.76 4.34 -2.55
CA PHE A 14 10.73 3.85 -3.52
C PHE A 14 12.17 3.96 -3.02
N THR A 15 12.53 5.12 -2.46
CA THR A 15 13.90 5.32 -1.95
C THR A 15 14.20 4.39 -0.77
N MET A 16 13.22 4.13 0.11
CA MET A 16 13.35 3.13 1.17
C MET A 16 13.40 1.70 0.61
N MET A 17 12.53 1.33 -0.34
CA MET A 17 12.52 -0.02 -0.93
C MET A 17 13.83 -0.34 -1.64
N GLN A 18 14.48 0.63 -2.29
CA GLN A 18 15.81 0.43 -2.87
C GLN A 18 16.84 0.02 -1.81
N VAL A 19 16.86 0.70 -0.66
CA VAL A 19 17.75 0.33 0.46
C VAL A 19 17.43 -1.06 0.99
N VAL A 20 16.13 -1.37 1.18
CA VAL A 20 15.70 -2.70 1.64
C VAL A 20 16.17 -3.78 0.67
N LEU A 21 15.98 -3.59 -0.65
CA LEU A 21 16.40 -4.56 -1.66
C LEU A 21 17.92 -4.82 -1.64
N HIS A 22 18.74 -3.77 -1.52
CA HIS A 22 20.19 -3.92 -1.61
C HIS A 22 20.88 -4.28 -0.29
N GLN A 23 20.34 -3.85 0.85
CA GLN A 23 20.99 -3.99 2.16
C GLN A 23 20.30 -5.02 3.06
N PHE A 24 18.97 -5.19 2.92
CA PHE A 24 18.16 -6.02 3.81
C PHE A 24 17.16 -6.94 3.06
N PRO A 25 17.57 -7.68 2.01
CA PRO A 25 16.63 -8.42 1.15
C PRO A 25 15.85 -9.53 1.87
N GLY A 26 16.34 -10.02 3.01
CA GLY A 26 15.69 -11.06 3.81
C GLY A 26 14.88 -10.54 5.00
N ALA A 27 14.74 -9.22 5.18
CA ALA A 27 14.01 -8.67 6.32
C ALA A 27 12.51 -8.99 6.24
N GLN A 28 11.93 -9.40 7.38
CA GLN A 28 10.49 -9.59 7.53
C GLN A 28 9.93 -8.53 8.48
N VAL A 29 8.75 -8.00 8.14
CA VAL A 29 8.13 -6.89 8.87
C VAL A 29 6.61 -7.05 8.90
N GLU A 30 5.98 -6.41 9.89
CA GLU A 30 4.52 -6.31 10.02
C GLU A 30 4.10 -4.84 10.09
N TYR A 31 2.99 -4.52 9.42
CA TYR A 31 2.34 -3.21 9.49
C TYR A 31 0.92 -3.34 10.02
N ARG A 32 0.49 -2.37 10.82
CA ARG A 32 -0.87 -2.33 11.38
C ARG A 32 -1.53 -0.99 11.09
N PHE A 33 -2.73 -1.05 10.52
CA PHE A 33 -3.59 0.13 10.41
C PHE A 33 -4.12 0.55 11.80
N ARG A 34 -4.14 1.86 12.07
CA ARG A 34 -4.75 2.43 13.28
C ARG A 34 -5.41 3.76 12.96
N CYS A 35 -6.74 3.81 13.05
CA CYS A 35 -7.46 5.09 13.10
C CYS A 35 -7.25 5.73 14.48
N ARG A 36 -6.81 6.99 14.51
CA ARG A 36 -6.55 7.72 15.77
C ARG A 36 -7.72 8.62 16.18
N ASN A 37 -8.71 8.78 15.30
CA ASN A 37 -9.84 9.66 15.53
C ASN A 37 -10.93 8.91 16.31
N PRO A 38 -11.37 9.40 17.48
CA PRO A 38 -12.41 8.74 18.26
C PRO A 38 -13.76 8.80 17.53
N GLY A 39 -14.59 7.78 17.72
CA GLY A 39 -15.95 7.72 17.17
C GLY A 39 -16.05 7.40 15.68
N VAL A 40 -14.94 7.28 14.95
CA VAL A 40 -14.95 6.92 13.52
C VAL A 40 -15.10 5.41 13.36
N GLN A 41 -16.19 4.99 12.72
CA GLN A 41 -16.48 3.58 12.42
C GLN A 41 -16.16 3.25 10.97
N LEU A 42 -15.01 2.61 10.73
CA LEU A 42 -14.59 2.16 9.39
C LEU A 42 -14.97 0.71 9.07
N ALA A 43 -15.42 -0.05 10.07
CA ALA A 43 -15.79 -1.46 9.91
C ALA A 43 -16.81 -1.73 8.79
N PRO A 44 -17.82 -0.88 8.54
CA PRO A 44 -18.78 -1.11 7.45
C PRO A 44 -18.14 -1.19 6.05
N TYR A 45 -17.01 -0.52 5.82
CA TYR A 45 -16.35 -0.44 4.51
C TYR A 45 -15.37 -1.60 4.24
N VAL A 46 -15.31 -2.61 5.12
CA VAL A 46 -14.29 -3.67 5.02
C VAL A 46 -14.39 -4.47 3.72
N ALA A 47 -15.61 -4.63 3.17
CA ALA A 47 -15.81 -5.31 1.89
C ALA A 47 -15.17 -4.51 0.75
N GLU A 48 -15.52 -3.23 0.64
CA GLU A 48 -14.99 -2.32 -0.38
C GLU A 48 -13.46 -2.17 -0.29
N ILE A 49 -12.92 -2.04 0.93
CA ILE A 49 -11.47 -1.98 1.15
C ILE A 49 -10.78 -3.25 0.63
N ARG A 50 -11.35 -4.44 0.87
CA ARG A 50 -10.78 -5.71 0.38
C ARG A 50 -10.80 -5.80 -1.13
N ASP A 51 -11.87 -5.31 -1.77
CA ASP A 51 -11.98 -5.33 -3.22
C ASP A 51 -10.99 -4.36 -3.87
N GLU A 52 -10.81 -3.16 -3.31
CA GLU A 52 -9.79 -2.23 -3.77
C GLU A 52 -8.37 -2.78 -3.54
N ILE A 53 -8.08 -3.41 -2.40
CA ILE A 53 -6.78 -4.08 -2.17
C ILE A 53 -6.53 -5.17 -3.22
N ARG A 54 -7.54 -5.98 -3.54
CA ARG A 54 -7.43 -7.01 -4.58
C ARG A 54 -7.14 -6.39 -5.95
N SER A 55 -7.75 -5.25 -6.25
CA SER A 55 -7.52 -4.54 -7.52
C SER A 55 -6.06 -4.10 -7.70
N LEU A 56 -5.34 -3.80 -6.61
CA LEU A 56 -3.92 -3.42 -6.66
C LEU A 56 -3.03 -4.50 -7.30
N CYS A 57 -3.40 -5.78 -7.19
CA CYS A 57 -2.67 -6.89 -7.80
C CYS A 57 -2.69 -6.87 -9.34
N SER A 58 -3.56 -6.05 -9.96
CA SER A 58 -3.61 -5.90 -11.42
C SER A 58 -2.70 -4.79 -11.95
N LEU A 59 -2.12 -3.96 -11.08
CA LEU A 59 -1.31 -2.81 -11.47
C LEU A 59 0.09 -3.23 -11.94
N GLN A 60 0.59 -2.55 -12.97
CA GLN A 60 1.93 -2.74 -13.51
C GLN A 60 2.54 -1.39 -13.90
N PHE A 61 3.86 -1.27 -13.82
CA PHE A 61 4.55 -0.12 -14.40
C PHE A 61 4.33 -0.10 -15.91
N GLN A 62 4.08 1.08 -16.45
CA GLN A 62 3.97 1.32 -17.88
C GLN A 62 5.23 2.01 -18.37
N ASP A 63 5.53 1.85 -19.65
CA ASP A 63 6.59 2.63 -20.31
C ASP A 63 6.24 4.12 -20.30
N ALA A 64 7.29 4.94 -20.39
CA ALA A 64 7.19 6.41 -20.39
C ALA A 64 6.78 6.95 -21.76
#